data_AF-A0A286RG97-F1
#
_entry.id   AF-A0A286RG97-F1
#
_cell.length_a   1.000
_cell.length_b   1.000
_cell.length_c   1.000
_cell.angle_alpha   90.00
_cell.angle_beta   90.00
_cell.angle_gamma   90.00
#
_symmetry.space_group_name_H-M   'P 1'
#
loop_
_entity.id
_entity.type
_entity.pdbx_description
1 polymer ?
#
loop_
_entity_poly.entity_id
_entity_poly.type
_entity_poly.pdbx_seq_one_letter_code
_entity_poly.pdbx_strand_id
1 'polypeptide(L)'
;MSPFEKACWLWSEINTFAIHFAQTIPESRYLLVRLEDLIADPNQQLQRLWVFLGLTFETHMLDQCLAVLSVKHNASKYPRSAYNELCSENRSLLWNLCGDTAKRLGYAP
;
A
#
# COMPACT_ATOMS: atom_id res chain seq x y z
N MET A 1 11.77 -15.46 -17.21
CA MET A 1 10.85 -14.78 -16.28
C MET A 1 9.88 -13.94 -17.08
N SER A 2 8.59 -14.18 -16.96
CA SER A 2 7.53 -13.40 -17.62
C SER A 2 7.45 -11.98 -17.02
N PRO A 3 6.85 -11.01 -17.72
CA PRO A 3 6.62 -9.68 -17.15
C PRO A 3 5.83 -9.70 -15.83
N PHE A 4 4.86 -10.62 -15.70
CA PHE A 4 4.06 -10.78 -14.48
C PHE A 4 4.89 -11.34 -13.32
N GLU A 5 5.68 -12.39 -13.58
CA GLU A 5 6.61 -12.96 -12.59
C GLU A 5 7.63 -11.91 -12.11
N LYS A 6 8.18 -11.14 -13.05
CA LYS A 6 9.13 -10.07 -12.74
C LYS A 6 8.49 -8.98 -11.87
N ALA A 7 7.25 -8.59 -12.16
CA ALA A 7 6.50 -7.63 -11.35
C ALA A 7 6.24 -8.17 -9.94
N CYS A 8 5.82 -9.44 -9.81
CA CYS A 8 5.62 -10.10 -8.51
C CYS A 8 6.91 -10.13 -7.70
N TRP A 9 8.00 -10.58 -8.31
CA TRP A 9 9.31 -10.65 -7.64
C TRP A 9 9.78 -9.26 -7.18
N LEU A 10 9.75 -8.25 -8.06
CA LEU A 10 10.15 -6.88 -7.71
C LEU A 10 9.30 -6.31 -6.57
N TRP A 11 7.99 -6.54 -6.61
CA TRP A 11 7.08 -6.11 -5.54
C TRP A 11 7.46 -6.78 -4.20
N SER A 12 7.69 -8.10 -4.22
CA SER A 12 8.04 -8.88 -3.03
C SER A 12 9.37 -8.42 -2.45
N GLU A 13 10.40 -8.24 -3.28
CA GLU A 13 11.74 -7.81 -2.86
C GLU A 13 11.73 -6.43 -2.19
N ILE A 14 11.13 -5.42 -2.85
CA ILE A 14 11.12 -4.05 -2.33
C ILE A 14 10.35 -3.96 -1.02
N ASN A 15 9.19 -4.62 -0.92
CA ASN A 15 8.41 -4.60 0.31
C ASN A 15 9.09 -5.39 1.44
N THR A 16 9.72 -6.53 1.13
CA THR A 16 10.49 -7.29 2.12
C THR A 16 11.64 -6.47 2.68
N PHE A 17 12.38 -5.77 1.82
CA PHE A 17 13.42 -4.83 2.24
C PHE A 17 12.86 -3.72 3.12
N ALA A 18 11.77 -3.07 2.71
CA ALA A 18 11.15 -1.99 3.48
C ALA A 18 10.67 -2.45 4.87
N ILE A 19 10.05 -3.64 4.96
CA ILE A 19 9.61 -4.24 6.22
C ILE A 19 10.80 -4.54 7.13
N HIS A 20 11.85 -5.18 6.60
CA HIS A 20 13.04 -5.47 7.40
C HIS A 20 13.74 -4.19 7.86
N PHE A 21 13.83 -3.17 7.02
CA PHE A 21 14.39 -1.89 7.41
C PHE A 21 13.54 -1.21 8.50
N ALA A 22 12.21 -1.22 8.36
CA ALA A 22 11.30 -0.68 9.37
C ALA A 22 11.45 -1.36 10.74
N GLN A 23 11.80 -2.65 10.78
CA GLN A 23 12.09 -3.37 12.02
C GLN A 23 13.40 -2.95 12.71
N THR A 24 14.28 -2.23 12.01
CA THR A 24 15.55 -1.73 12.58
C THR A 24 15.43 -0.36 13.23
N ILE A 25 14.29 0.33 13.05
CA ILE A 25 14.03 1.65 13.60
C ILE A 25 12.95 1.57 14.69
N PRO A 26 12.95 2.50 15.67
CA PRO A 26 11.89 2.53 16.69
C PRO A 26 10.51 2.66 16.04
N GLU A 27 9.49 2.02 16.62
CA GLU A 27 8.11 2.05 16.10
C GLU A 27 7.60 3.49 15.91
N SER A 28 8.01 4.43 16.76
CA SER A 28 7.67 5.86 16.65
C SER A 28 8.29 6.58 15.45
N ARG A 29 9.19 5.94 14.70
CA ARG A 29 9.91 6.50 13.55
C ARG A 29 9.45 5.91 12.22
N TYR A 30 8.42 5.05 12.24
CA TYR A 30 7.82 4.45 11.06
C TYR A 30 6.30 4.41 11.17
N LEU A 31 5.61 4.64 10.05
CA LEU A 31 4.16 4.46 9.94
C LEU A 31 3.83 3.68 8.67
N LEU A 32 3.18 2.53 8.84
CA LEU A 32 2.57 1.80 7.73
C LEU A 32 1.22 2.42 7.38
N VAL A 33 1.07 2.86 6.13
CA VAL A 33 -0.20 3.35 5.57
C VAL A 33 -0.58 2.47 4.40
N ARG A 34 -1.70 1.74 4.54
CA ARG A 34 -2.26 0.94 3.45
C ARG A 34 -3.17 1.81 2.59
N LEU A 35 -3.07 1.63 1.27
CA LEU A 35 -3.90 2.39 0.34
C LEU A 35 -5.39 2.06 0.53
N GLU A 36 -5.71 0.81 0.83
CA GLU A 36 -7.07 0.34 1.06
C GLU A 36 -7.70 1.03 2.28
N ASP A 37 -6.96 1.10 3.39
CA ASP A 37 -7.41 1.76 4.62
C ASP A 37 -7.57 3.28 4.39
N LEU A 38 -6.65 3.90 3.64
CA LEU A 38 -6.70 5.32 3.31
C LEU A 38 -7.90 5.66 2.42
N ILE A 39 -8.29 4.78 1.50
CA ILE A 39 -9.48 4.99 0.66
C ILE A 39 -10.77 4.73 1.46
N ALA A 40 -10.77 3.71 2.33
CA ALA A 40 -11.94 3.34 3.12
C ALA A 40 -12.29 4.38 4.19
N ASP A 41 -11.28 4.93 4.88
CA ASP A 41 -11.46 5.96 5.90
C ASP A 41 -10.31 6.99 5.84
N PRO A 42 -10.34 7.92 4.86
CA PRO A 42 -9.28 8.91 4.69
C PRO A 42 -9.13 9.82 5.90
N ASN A 43 -10.22 10.13 6.60
CA ASN A 43 -10.20 11.04 7.74
C ASN A 43 -9.37 10.44 8.88
N GLN A 44 -9.66 9.20 9.26
CA GLN A 44 -8.93 8.51 10.31
C GLN A 44 -7.47 8.31 9.92
N GLN A 45 -7.19 7.86 8.69
CA GLN A 45 -5.81 7.59 8.27
C GLN A 45 -4.96 8.86 8.15
N LEU A 46 -5.52 9.97 7.66
CA LEU A 46 -4.81 11.25 7.61
C LEU A 46 -4.56 11.81 9.02
N GLN A 47 -5.52 11.71 9.94
CA GLN A 47 -5.28 12.09 11.33
C GLN A 47 -4.12 11.30 11.96
N ARG A 48 -4.07 9.98 11.75
CA ARG A 48 -2.95 9.15 12.21
C ARG A 48 -1.61 9.59 11.62
N LEU A 49 -1.59 9.93 10.33
CA LEU A 49 -0.40 10.44 9.66
C LEU A 49 0.06 11.80 10.23
N TRP A 50 -0.86 12.72 10.51
CA TRP A 50 -0.53 14.03 11.10
C TRP A 50 0.06 13.88 12.50
N VAL A 51 -0.56 13.05 13.34
CA VAL A 51 -0.06 12.75 14.68
C VAL A 51 1.34 12.14 14.60
N PHE A 52 1.57 11.20 13.68
CA PHE A 52 2.88 10.61 13.46
C PHE A 52 3.93 11.65 13.01
N LEU A 53 3.54 12.61 12.17
CA LEU A 53 4.42 13.70 11.73
C LEU A 53 4.61 14.81 12.78
N GLY A 54 3.91 14.75 13.93
CA GLY A 54 3.94 15.80 14.95
C GLY A 54 3.24 17.09 14.52
N LEU A 55 2.30 17.00 13.59
CA LEU A 55 1.54 18.14 13.07
C LEU A 55 0.17 18.23 13.75
N THR A 56 -0.32 19.46 13.96
CA THR A 56 -1.69 19.69 14.40
C THR A 56 -2.65 19.41 13.25
N PHE A 57 -3.60 18.50 13.45
CA PHE A 57 -4.65 18.25 12.49
C PHE A 57 -5.73 19.33 12.59
N GLU A 58 -6.05 19.98 11.48
CA GLU A 58 -7.18 20.89 11.37
C GLU A 58 -8.13 20.40 10.27
N THR A 59 -9.43 20.41 10.56
CA THR A 59 -10.46 19.84 9.67
C THR A 59 -10.41 20.42 8.25
N HIS A 60 -10.04 21.69 8.10
CA HIS A 60 -9.97 22.36 6.79
C HIS A 60 -8.83 21.83 5.89
N MET A 61 -7.80 21.17 6.46
CA MET A 61 -6.71 20.56 5.69
C MET A 61 -7.17 19.29 4.97
N LEU A 62 -8.22 18.65 5.50
CA LEU A 62 -8.76 17.41 4.95
C LEU A 62 -9.26 17.59 3.52
N ASP A 63 -9.99 18.67 3.24
CA ASP A 63 -10.55 18.95 1.92
C ASP A 63 -9.44 19.09 0.87
N GLN A 64 -8.32 19.71 1.24
CA GLN A 64 -7.16 19.86 0.35
C GLN A 64 -6.48 18.51 0.08
N CYS A 65 -6.34 17.67 1.11
CA CYS A 65 -5.76 16.34 0.96
C CYS A 65 -6.65 15.41 0.12
N LEU A 66 -7.97 15.45 0.35
CA LEU A 66 -8.94 14.70 -0.45
C LEU A 66 -8.94 15.16 -1.91
N ALA A 67 -8.80 16.47 -2.16
CA ALA A 67 -8.63 16.99 -3.50
C ALA A 67 -7.38 16.40 -4.18
N VAL A 68 -6.23 16.34 -3.49
CA VAL A 68 -5.02 15.69 -4.03
C VAL A 68 -5.23 14.19 -4.28
N LEU A 69 -5.87 13.46 -3.35
CA LEU A 69 -6.16 12.03 -3.52
C LEU A 69 -7.11 11.76 -4.70
N SER A 70 -7.97 12.72 -5.04
CA SER A 70 -8.85 12.64 -6.21
C SER A 70 -8.14 12.83 -7.55
N VAL A 71 -6.92 13.41 -7.54
CA VAL A 71 -6.12 13.57 -8.76
C VAL A 71 -5.51 12.23 -9.16
N LYS A 72 -5.97 11.70 -10.29
CA LYS A 72 -5.44 10.45 -10.87
C LYS A 72 -4.05 10.68 -11.49
N HIS A 73 -2.98 10.37 -10.76
CA HIS A 73 -1.62 10.33 -11.29
C HIS A 73 -1.23 8.94 -11.84
N ASN A 74 -0.54 8.91 -13.00
CA ASN A 74 0.11 7.73 -13.60
C ASN A 74 -0.76 6.45 -13.67
N ALA A 75 -0.37 5.36 -12.99
CA ALA A 75 -1.00 4.03 -13.07
C ALA A 75 -2.51 4.02 -12.73
N SER A 76 -3.01 5.05 -12.04
CA SER A 76 -4.44 5.25 -11.78
C SER A 76 -5.27 5.64 -13.02
N LYS A 77 -4.61 5.92 -14.16
CA LYS A 77 -5.23 6.07 -15.49
C LYS A 77 -5.57 4.74 -16.14
N TYR A 78 -4.85 3.67 -15.77
CA TYR A 78 -5.18 2.32 -16.23
C TYR A 78 -6.24 1.74 -15.28
N PRO A 79 -7.20 0.95 -15.80
CA PRO A 79 -8.10 0.23 -14.93
C PRO A 79 -7.27 -0.58 -13.94
N ARG A 80 -7.56 -0.45 -12.64
CA ARG A 80 -6.97 -1.34 -11.64
C ARG A 80 -7.49 -2.72 -12.00
N SER A 81 -6.63 -3.58 -12.56
CA SER A 81 -7.01 -4.97 -12.76
C SER A 81 -7.38 -5.52 -11.40
N ALA A 82 -8.65 -5.89 -11.23
CA ALA A 82 -9.09 -6.45 -9.97
C ALA A 82 -8.33 -7.77 -9.78
N TYR A 83 -7.96 -8.09 -8.54
CA TYR A 83 -7.34 -9.38 -8.22
C TYR A 83 -8.15 -10.57 -8.79
N ASN A 84 -9.49 -10.41 -8.82
CA ASN A 84 -10.43 -11.39 -9.34
C ASN A 84 -10.36 -11.58 -10.88
N GLU A 85 -9.76 -10.64 -11.62
CA GLU A 85 -9.56 -10.72 -13.07
C GLU A 85 -8.31 -11.53 -13.45
N LEU A 86 -7.42 -11.84 -12.50
CA LEU A 86 -6.30 -12.73 -12.75
C LEU A 86 -6.80 -14.15 -13.02
N CYS A 87 -6.16 -14.89 -13.94
CA CYS A 87 -6.45 -16.32 -14.08
C CYS A 87 -5.95 -17.10 -12.85
N SER A 88 -6.41 -18.35 -12.68
CA SER A 88 -6.01 -19.24 -11.58
C SER A 88 -4.50 -19.36 -11.47
N GLU A 89 -3.82 -19.51 -12.60
CA GLU A 89 -2.37 -19.71 -12.68
C GLU A 89 -1.63 -18.47 -12.16
N ASN A 90 -2.05 -17.27 -12.56
CA ASN A 90 -1.46 -16.01 -12.10
C ASN A 90 -1.77 -15.72 -10.63
N ARG A 91 -2.96 -16.10 -10.13
CA ARG A 91 -3.26 -15.99 -8.68
C ARG A 91 -2.37 -16.90 -7.86
N SER A 92 -2.23 -18.17 -8.25
CA SER A 92 -1.34 -19.11 -7.58
C SER A 92 0.11 -18.63 -7.63
N LEU A 93 0.58 -18.17 -8.79
CA LEU A 93 1.93 -17.64 -8.95
C LEU A 93 2.17 -16.39 -8.08
N LEU A 94 1.22 -15.46 -8.03
CA LEU A 94 1.29 -14.27 -7.16
C LEU A 94 1.42 -14.67 -5.70
N TRP A 95 0.58 -15.59 -5.20
CA TRP A 95 0.67 -16.04 -3.81
C TRP A 95 1.92 -16.86 -3.51
N ASN A 96 2.43 -17.61 -4.48
CA ASN A 96 3.69 -18.33 -4.33
C ASN A 96 4.90 -17.38 -4.22
N LEU A 97 4.92 -16.27 -4.97
CA LEU A 97 6.05 -15.33 -5.00
C LEU A 97 5.95 -14.22 -3.95
N CYS A 98 4.73 -13.75 -3.66
CA CYS A 98 4.48 -12.57 -2.84
C CYS A 98 3.83 -12.89 -1.51
N GLY A 99 3.35 -14.13 -1.30
CA GLY A 99 2.40 -14.44 -0.24
C GLY A 99 2.89 -14.18 1.18
N ASP A 100 4.15 -14.47 1.47
CA ASP A 100 4.72 -14.23 2.80
C ASP A 100 4.81 -12.73 3.11
N THR A 101 5.26 -11.94 2.14
CA THR A 101 5.34 -10.47 2.24
C THR A 101 3.95 -9.85 2.30
N ALA A 102 3.00 -10.36 1.51
CA ALA A 102 1.61 -9.92 1.51
C ALA A 102 0.94 -10.16 2.88
N LYS A 103 1.13 -11.34 3.49
CA LYS A 103 0.63 -11.64 4.84
C LYS A 103 1.20 -10.69 5.89
N ARG A 104 2.50 -10.38 5.83
CA ARG A 104 3.15 -9.42 6.74
C ARG A 104 2.56 -8.01 6.62
N LEU A 105 2.07 -7.65 5.43
CA LEU A 105 1.39 -6.37 5.17
C LEU A 105 -0.13 -6.42 5.42
N GLY A 106 -0.66 -7.55 5.91
CA GLY A 106 -2.09 -7.68 6.26
C GLY A 106 -3.01 -8.02 5.08
N TYR A 107 -2.48 -8.61 4.00
CA TYR A 107 -3.27 -9.13 2.88
C TYR A 107 -3.59 -10.62 3.07
N ALA A 108 -4.74 -11.03 2.54
CA ALA A 108 -5.23 -12.42 2.53
C ALA A 108 -5.54 -12.87 1.09
N PRO A 109 -5.44 -14.18 0.78
CA PRO A 109 -5.72 -14.74 -0.54
C PRO A 109 -7.17 -14.63 -0.99
#